data_AF-A0A109W6A1-F1
#
_entry.id   AF-A0A109W6A1-F1
#
_cell.length_a   1.000
_cell.length_b   1.000
_cell.length_c   1.000
_cell.angle_alpha   90.00
_cell.angle_beta   90.00
_cell.angle_gamma   90.00
#
_symmetry.space_group_name_H-M   'P 1'
#
loop_
_entity.id
_entity.type
_entity.pdbx_description
1 polymer ?
#
loop_
_entity_poly.entity_id
_entity_poly.type
_entity_poly.pdbx_seq_one_letter_code
_entity_poly.pdbx_strand_id
1 'polypeptide(L)'
;MDGAPERLVSIVRAKAYTAVRMRCSTREFHERLLAENLSLADFHDPGLTSLPGGIPVMDRDVCLGAVAVSGRTLSQDVDLAEYFAHVLVKLCAMD
;
A
#
# COMPACT_ATOMS: atom_id res chain seq x y z
N MET A 1 1.53 -5.96 -15.84
CA MET A 1 2.52 -6.71 -16.63
C MET A 1 1.77 -7.77 -17.41
N ASP A 2 2.28 -8.16 -18.58
CA ASP A 2 1.64 -9.20 -19.40
C ASP A 2 1.44 -10.49 -18.60
N GLY A 3 0.28 -11.14 -18.78
CA GLY A 3 -0.09 -12.34 -18.03
C GLY A 3 -0.57 -12.10 -16.59
N ALA A 4 -0.56 -10.86 -16.09
CA ALA A 4 -1.16 -10.55 -14.79
C ALA A 4 -2.69 -10.71 -14.84
N PRO A 5 -3.31 -11.47 -13.92
CA PRO A 5 -4.77 -11.62 -13.89
C PRO A 5 -5.49 -10.27 -13.71
N GLU A 6 -6.56 -10.04 -14.48
CA GLU A 6 -7.35 -8.80 -14.44
C GLU A 6 -7.88 -8.47 -13.04
N ARG A 7 -8.26 -9.50 -12.26
CA ARG A 7 -8.72 -9.34 -10.87
C ARG A 7 -7.73 -8.62 -9.95
N LEU A 8 -6.44 -8.59 -10.30
CA LEU A 8 -5.42 -7.89 -9.50
C LEU A 8 -5.53 -6.37 -9.61
N VAL A 9 -6.19 -5.85 -10.65
CA VAL A 9 -6.29 -4.40 -10.88
C VAL A 9 -7.05 -3.71 -9.75
N SER A 10 -8.18 -4.26 -9.30
CA SER A 10 -8.92 -3.69 -8.17
C SER A 10 -8.14 -3.82 -6.85
N ILE A 11 -7.51 -4.97 -6.63
CA ILE A 11 -6.69 -5.24 -5.44
C ILE A 11 -5.54 -4.24 -5.33
N VAL A 12 -4.77 -4.05 -6.41
CA VAL A 12 -3.58 -3.19 -6.38
C VAL A 12 -3.95 -1.72 -6.19
N ARG A 13 -5.08 -1.26 -6.78
CA ARG A 13 -5.62 0.08 -6.56
C ARG A 13 -6.04 0.28 -5.11
N ALA A 14 -6.75 -0.68 -4.52
CA ALA A 14 -7.19 -0.62 -3.13
C ALA A 14 -6.00 -0.57 -2.16
N LYS A 15 -4.94 -1.35 -2.42
CA LYS A 15 -3.70 -1.31 -1.62
C LYS A 15 -3.06 0.08 -1.63
N ALA A 16 -2.86 0.67 -2.82
CA ALA A 16 -2.27 2.01 -2.94
C ALA A 16 -3.18 3.08 -2.30
N TYR A 17 -4.48 3.01 -2.55
CA TYR A 17 -5.48 3.90 -1.95
C TYR A 17 -5.43 3.87 -0.42
N THR A 18 -5.41 2.66 0.16
CA THR A 18 -5.35 2.48 1.62
C THR A 18 -4.06 3.06 2.18
N ALA A 19 -2.92 2.78 1.54
CA ALA A 19 -1.63 3.27 1.99
C ALA A 19 -1.57 4.81 2.04
N VAL A 20 -2.14 5.51 1.05
CA VAL A 20 -2.28 6.98 1.07
C VAL A 20 -3.20 7.43 2.20
N ARG A 21 -4.40 6.84 2.31
CA ARG A 21 -5.44 7.28 3.26
C ARG A 21 -5.05 7.07 4.72
N MET A 22 -4.33 5.99 4.99
CA MET A 22 -3.87 5.65 6.35
C MET A 22 -2.48 6.20 6.65
N ARG A 23 -1.75 6.66 5.62
CA ARG A 23 -0.37 7.15 5.73
C ARG A 23 0.57 6.13 6.38
N CYS A 24 0.30 4.84 6.16
CA CYS A 24 1.12 3.72 6.60
C CYS A 24 1.03 2.60 5.55
N SER A 25 1.90 1.60 5.63
CA SER A 25 1.79 0.43 4.78
C SER A 25 0.50 -0.34 5.06
N THR A 26 0.00 -1.09 4.06
CA THR A 26 -1.16 -1.96 4.27
C THR A 26 -0.88 -3.09 5.25
N ARG A 27 0.40 -3.43 5.50
CA ARG A 27 0.83 -4.37 6.54
C ARG A 27 0.68 -3.76 7.93
N GLU A 28 1.22 -2.57 8.16
CA GLU A 28 1.06 -1.86 9.44
C GLU A 28 -0.43 -1.59 9.73
N PHE A 29 -1.21 -1.25 8.71
CA PHE A 29 -2.65 -1.10 8.86
C PHE A 29 -3.31 -2.41 9.29
N HIS A 30 -2.93 -3.55 8.71
CA HIS A 30 -3.42 -4.86 9.12
C HIS A 30 -3.10 -5.17 10.58
N GLU A 31 -1.84 -4.95 10.99
CA GLU A 31 -1.39 -5.16 12.37
C GLU A 31 -2.17 -4.29 13.36
N ARG A 32 -2.44 -3.03 12.99
CA ARG A 32 -3.27 -2.12 13.78
C ARG A 32 -4.71 -2.63 13.93
N LEU A 33 -5.35 -3.09 12.85
CA LEU A 33 -6.71 -3.64 12.93
C LEU A 33 -6.77 -4.82 13.92
N LEU A 34 -5.78 -5.71 13.90
CA LEU A 34 -5.70 -6.82 14.84
C LEU A 34 -5.46 -6.35 16.28
N ALA A 35 -4.55 -5.40 16.49
CA ALA A 35 -4.21 -4.90 17.82
C ALA A 35 -5.36 -4.13 18.49
N GLU A 36 -6.13 -3.37 17.71
CA GLU A 36 -7.25 -2.56 18.19
C GLU A 36 -8.60 -3.31 18.12
N ASN A 37 -8.61 -4.56 17.65
CA ASN A 37 -9.82 -5.34 17.39
C ASN A 37 -10.85 -4.60 16.51
N LEU A 38 -10.34 -3.99 15.43
CA LEU A 38 -11.10 -3.27 14.42
C LEU A 38 -11.24 -4.10 13.14
N SER A 39 -12.26 -3.80 12.38
CA SER A 39 -12.50 -4.28 11.02
C SER A 39 -12.39 -3.14 10.01
N LEU A 40 -12.29 -3.47 8.72
CA LEU A 40 -12.35 -2.47 7.65
C LEU A 40 -13.70 -1.73 7.63
N ALA A 41 -14.79 -2.38 8.07
CA ALA A 41 -16.13 -1.81 8.05
C ALA A 41 -16.28 -0.63 9.03
N ASP A 42 -15.50 -0.60 10.10
CA ASP A 42 -15.54 0.46 11.11
C ASP A 42 -15.11 1.83 10.54
N PHE A 43 -14.39 1.84 9.42
CA PHE A 43 -13.92 3.04 8.74
C PHE A 43 -14.92 3.58 7.71
N HIS A 44 -16.00 2.84 7.42
CA HIS A 44 -17.05 3.22 6.47
C HIS A 44 -16.54 3.61 5.07
N ASP A 45 -15.42 3.01 4.62
CA ASP A 45 -14.79 3.28 3.33
C ASP A 45 -14.58 1.96 2.57
N PRO A 46 -15.41 1.65 1.55
CA PRO A 46 -15.34 0.38 0.83
C PRO A 46 -14.10 0.26 -0.06
N GLY A 47 -13.31 1.33 -0.24
CA GLY A 47 -12.06 1.29 -0.97
C GLY A 47 -10.89 0.73 -0.16
N LEU A 48 -11.04 0.59 1.16
CA LEU A 48 -9.95 0.14 2.03
C LEU A 48 -9.70 -1.36 1.94
N THR A 49 -8.42 -1.72 2.07
CA THR A 49 -7.97 -3.10 2.23
C THR A 49 -6.80 -3.16 3.20
N SER A 50 -6.72 -4.22 4.00
CA SER A 50 -5.55 -4.53 4.83
C SER A 50 -4.65 -5.61 4.23
N LEU A 51 -4.83 -5.94 2.94
CA LEU A 51 -3.97 -6.91 2.26
C LEU A 51 -2.56 -6.32 2.05
N PRO A 52 -1.48 -6.96 2.55
CA PRO A 52 -0.11 -6.44 2.44
C PRO A 52 0.33 -6.19 0.99
N GLY A 53 1.13 -5.13 0.78
CA GLY A 53 1.75 -4.79 -0.51
C GLY A 53 1.46 -3.38 -1.03
N GLY A 54 0.81 -2.51 -0.24
CA GLY A 54 0.73 -1.07 -0.49
C GLY A 54 1.64 -0.31 0.46
N ILE A 55 2.46 0.61 -0.05
CA ILE A 55 3.47 1.37 0.67
C ILE A 55 3.30 2.86 0.34
N PRO A 56 3.14 3.75 1.35
CA PRO A 56 3.06 5.17 1.10
C PRO A 56 4.44 5.72 0.67
N VAL A 57 4.43 6.67 -0.26
CA VAL A 57 5.62 7.43 -0.64
C VAL A 57 5.66 8.66 0.25
N MET A 58 6.58 8.64 1.22
CA MET A 58 6.71 9.67 2.25
C MET A 58 7.98 10.50 2.00
N ASP A 59 7.83 11.81 1.83
CA ASP A 59 8.94 12.76 1.96
C ASP A 59 8.77 13.53 3.27
N ARG A 60 9.59 13.21 4.26
CA ARG A 60 9.41 13.66 5.66
C ARG A 60 7.98 13.37 6.13
N ASP A 61 7.23 14.40 6.49
CA ASP A 61 5.84 14.32 6.96
C ASP A 61 4.81 14.53 5.83
N VAL A 62 5.24 14.56 4.57
CA VAL A 62 4.35 14.74 3.42
C VAL A 62 4.15 13.41 2.71
N CYS A 63 2.89 12.96 2.61
CA CYS A 63 2.54 11.81 1.78
C CYS A 63 2.33 12.28 0.34
N LEU A 64 3.24 11.90 -0.55
CA LEU A 64 3.21 12.28 -1.97
C LEU A 64 2.30 11.36 -2.79
N GLY A 65 2.05 10.15 -2.29
CA GLY A 65 1.28 9.11 -2.97
C GLY A 65 1.56 7.73 -2.36
N ALA A 66 1.35 6.66 -3.13
CA ALA A 66 1.69 5.30 -2.72
C ALA A 66 2.05 4.44 -3.92
N VAL A 67 2.89 3.43 -3.65
CA VAL A 67 3.17 2.31 -4.56
C VAL A 67 2.45 1.09 -4.04
N ALA A 68 1.88 0.29 -4.94
CA ALA A 68 1.38 -1.03 -4.57
C ALA A 68 1.78 -2.08 -5.60
N VAL A 69 2.04 -3.29 -5.11
CA VAL A 69 2.38 -4.46 -5.93
C VAL A 69 1.40 -5.58 -5.60
N SER A 70 1.01 -6.31 -6.66
CA SER A 70 0.26 -7.54 -6.52
C SER A 70 0.62 -8.53 -7.62
N GLY A 71 0.66 -9.81 -7.28
CA GLY A 71 0.85 -10.91 -8.22
C GLY A 71 1.94 -11.90 -7.82
N ARG A 72 2.58 -11.72 -6.66
CA ARG A 72 3.58 -12.62 -6.09
C ARG A 72 3.16 -13.09 -4.69
N THR A 73 4.07 -13.69 -3.92
CA THR A 73 3.82 -13.90 -2.49
C THR A 73 3.66 -12.55 -1.77
N LEU A 74 2.96 -12.52 -0.63
CA LEU A 74 2.77 -11.28 0.13
C LEU A 74 4.09 -10.63 0.56
N SER A 75 5.11 -11.42 0.88
CA SER A 75 6.44 -10.89 1.20
C SER A 75 7.07 -10.23 -0.01
N GLN A 76 7.09 -10.91 -1.17
CA GLN A 76 7.67 -10.37 -2.41
C GLN A 76 6.94 -9.12 -2.92
N ASP A 77 5.61 -9.08 -2.77
CA ASP A 77 4.82 -7.88 -3.09
C ASP A 77 5.24 -6.70 -2.19
N VAL A 78 5.44 -6.93 -0.89
CA VAL A 78 5.89 -5.88 0.05
C VAL A 78 7.31 -5.43 -0.27
N ASP A 79 8.26 -6.35 -0.37
CA ASP A 79 9.68 -6.04 -0.62
C ASP A 79 9.85 -5.18 -1.90
N LEU A 80 9.10 -5.51 -2.95
CA LEU A 80 9.14 -4.79 -4.22
C LEU A 80 8.47 -3.41 -4.13
N ALA A 81 7.34 -3.30 -3.41
CA ALA A 81 6.67 -2.03 -3.21
C ALA A 81 7.52 -1.07 -2.37
N GLU A 82 8.20 -1.56 -1.33
CA GLU A 82 9.13 -0.79 -0.50
C GLU A 82 10.32 -0.28 -1.32
N TYR A 83 10.92 -1.17 -2.13
CA TYR A 83 12.00 -0.78 -3.05
C TYR A 83 11.59 0.36 -3.97
N PHE A 84 10.42 0.27 -4.62
CA PHE A 84 9.95 1.31 -5.53
C PHE A 84 9.58 2.61 -4.80
N ALA A 85 8.94 2.54 -3.63
CA ALA A 85 8.65 3.73 -2.84
C ALA A 85 9.95 4.46 -2.46
N HIS A 86 10.98 3.73 -2.05
CA HIS A 86 12.30 4.30 -1.75
C HIS A 86 12.97 4.97 -2.96
N VAL A 87 12.87 4.34 -4.13
CA VAL A 87 13.37 4.94 -5.39
C VAL A 87 12.63 6.25 -5.70
N LEU A 88 11.31 6.29 -5.54
CA LEU A 88 10.52 7.50 -5.78
C LEU A 88 10.86 8.64 -4.82
N VAL A 89 11.02 8.35 -3.51
CA VAL A 89 11.44 9.38 -2.54
C VAL A 89 12.78 10.00 -2.93
N LYS A 90 13.75 9.18 -3.35
CA LYS A 90 15.05 9.67 -3.83
C LYS A 90 14.93 10.55 -5.06
N LEU A 91 14.06 10.20 -6.00
CA LEU A 91 13.82 10.99 -7.20
C LEU A 91 13.23 12.37 -6.86
N CYS A 92 12.29 12.42 -5.91
CA CYS A 92 11.68 13.68 -5.47
C CYS A 92 12.64 14.59 -4.68
N ALA A 93 13.66 14.03 -4.02
CA ALA A 93 14.64 14.79 -3.25
C ALA A 93 15.79 15.38 -4.10
N MET A 94 15.79 15.15 -5.42
CA MET A 94 16.81 15.67 -6.35
C MET A 94 16.41 16.97 -7.05
N ASP A 95 15.18 17.46 -6.81
CA ASP A 95 14.68 18.79 -7.21
C ASP A 95 14.85 19.82 -6.08
#